data_AF-A0A7Y2HNR9-F1
#
_entry.id   AF-A0A7Y2HNR9-F1
#
_cell.length_a   1.000
_cell.length_b   1.000
_cell.length_c   1.000
_cell.angle_alpha   90.00
_cell.angle_beta   90.00
_cell.angle_gamma   90.00
#
_symmetry.space_group_name_H-M   'P 1'
#
loop_
_entity.id
_entity.type
_entity.pdbx_description
1 polymer ?
#
loop_
_entity_poly.entity_id
_entity_poly.type
_entity_poly.pdbx_seq_one_letter_code
_entity_poly.pdbx_strand_id
1 'polypeptide(L)'
;MSQDPNTFIEAMALHLQSLGLPRSTGRVFGCLLLHSEPISLDDLTEELGISKASASTGARYLERLGLVERGARPGARKDYYQTVGDPARA
;
A
#
# COMPACT_ATOMS: atom_id res chain seq x y z
N MET A 1 -23.37 6.83 2.64
CA MET A 1 -21.96 6.79 3.05
C MET A 1 -21.11 6.62 1.80
N SER A 2 -20.81 7.71 1.11
CA SER A 2 -19.72 7.70 0.13
C SER A 2 -18.45 7.45 0.92
N GLN A 3 -17.81 6.30 0.76
CA GLN A 3 -16.61 5.98 1.52
C GLN A 3 -15.47 6.86 1.03
N ASP A 4 -15.04 7.79 1.89
CA ASP A 4 -13.83 8.58 1.68
C ASP A 4 -12.61 7.62 1.68
N PRO A 5 -11.77 7.62 0.62
CA PRO A 5 -10.54 6.83 0.55
C PRO A 5 -9.69 6.93 1.82
N ASN A 6 -9.58 8.12 2.42
CA ASN A 6 -8.80 8.30 3.65
C ASN A 6 -9.44 7.57 4.83
N THR A 7 -10.76 7.58 4.94
CA THR A 7 -11.47 6.84 5.98
C THR A 7 -11.21 5.34 5.85
N PHE A 8 -11.19 4.79 4.63
CA PHE A 8 -10.84 3.39 4.40
C PHE A 8 -9.38 3.08 4.78
N ILE A 9 -8.44 3.93 4.35
CA ILE A 9 -7.00 3.81 4.67
C ILE A 9 -6.79 3.79 6.19
N GLU A 10 -7.43 4.72 6.92
CA GLU A 10 -7.30 4.80 8.38
C GLU A 10 -7.98 3.61 9.10
N ALA A 11 -9.09 3.11 8.58
CA ALA A 11 -9.73 1.90 9.10
C ALA A 11 -8.82 0.68 8.93
N MET A 12 -8.18 0.52 7.77
CA MET A 12 -7.22 -0.56 7.53
C MET A 12 -5.97 -0.42 8.40
N ALA A 13 -5.50 0.82 8.60
CA ALA A 13 -4.40 1.12 9.50
C ALA A 13 -4.70 0.70 10.95
N LEU A 14 -5.90 0.98 11.45
CA LEU A 14 -6.35 0.54 12.77
C LEU A 14 -6.50 -0.98 12.86
N HIS A 15 -7.05 -1.60 11.82
CA HIS A 15 -7.21 -3.05 11.79
C HIS A 15 -5.87 -3.77 11.86
N LEU A 16 -4.91 -3.42 11.00
CA LEU A 16 -3.57 -4.03 11.02
C LEU A 16 -2.78 -3.69 12.28
N GLN A 17 -2.99 -2.50 12.84
CA GLN A 17 -2.43 -2.15 14.15
C GLN A 17 -2.94 -3.07 15.26
N SER A 18 -4.22 -3.45 15.24
CA SER A 18 -4.78 -4.43 16.19
C SER A 18 -4.17 -5.83 16.06
N LEU A 19 -3.59 -6.14 14.89
CA LEU A 19 -2.86 -7.37 14.60
C LEU A 19 -1.36 -7.26 14.91
N GLY A 20 -0.90 -6.13 15.47
CA GLY A 20 0.49 -5.91 15.87
C GLY A 20 1.39 -5.27 14.82
N LEU A 21 0.85 -4.85 13.67
CA LEU A 21 1.63 -4.17 12.64
C LEU A 21 1.77 -2.66 12.95
N PRO A 22 2.82 -1.99 12.46
CA PRO A 22 2.92 -0.54 12.57
C PRO A 22 1.76 0.16 11.84
N ARG A 23 1.18 1.19 12.46
CA ARG A 23 0.08 1.97 11.85
C ARG A 23 0.41 2.49 10.45
N SER A 24 1.65 2.96 10.23
CA SER A 24 2.12 3.42 8.92
C SER A 24 2.11 2.32 7.87
N THR A 25 2.44 1.08 8.25
CA THR A 25 2.38 -0.09 7.36
C THR A 25 0.92 -0.38 6.97
N GLY A 26 -0.01 -0.27 7.92
CA GLY A 26 -1.43 -0.45 7.62
C GLY A 26 -2.01 0.65 6.72
N ARG A 27 -1.54 1.90 6.83
CA ARG A 27 -1.89 2.97 5.88
C ARG A 27 -1.38 2.67 4.47
N VAL A 28 -0.15 2.17 4.34
CA VAL A 28 0.41 1.73 3.04
C VAL A 28 -0.44 0.63 2.43
N PHE A 29 -0.81 -0.41 3.20
CA PHE A 29 -1.66 -1.49 2.70
C PHE A 29 -3.05 -1.01 2.30
N GLY A 30 -3.68 -0.16 3.12
CA GLY A 30 -4.98 0.42 2.83
C GLY A 30 -4.99 1.24 1.53
N CYS A 31 -3.93 2.01 1.28
CA CYS A 31 -3.77 2.75 0.01
C CYS A 31 -3.61 1.78 -1.16
N LEU A 32 -2.73 0.78 -1.06
CA LEU A 32 -2.52 -0.22 -2.11
C LEU A 32 -3.80 -0.99 -2.48
N LEU A 33 -4.70 -1.25 -1.53
CA LEU A 33 -6.00 -1.90 -1.78
C LEU A 33 -6.98 -1.05 -2.59
N LEU A 34 -6.77 0.28 -2.65
CA LEU A 34 -7.61 1.19 -3.43
C LEU A 34 -7.12 1.37 -4.87
N HIS A 35 -5.93 0.85 -5.20
CA HIS A 35 -5.33 0.95 -6.52
C HIS A 35 -5.44 -0.38 -7.26
N SER A 36 -6.03 -0.35 -8.45
CA SER A 36 -6.15 -1.53 -9.35
C SER A 36 -4.90 -1.78 -10.20
N GLU A 37 -3.92 -0.88 -10.13
CA GLU A 37 -2.68 -0.92 -10.90
C GLU A 37 -1.51 -0.67 -9.94
N PRO A 38 -0.30 -1.19 -10.25
CA PRO A 38 0.86 -0.88 -9.43
C PRO A 38 1.10 0.61 -9.28
N ILE A 39 1.31 1.04 -8.03
CA ILE A 39 1.61 2.42 -7.65
C ILE A 39 3.08 2.54 -7.25
N SER A 40 3.72 3.68 -7.58
CA SER A 40 5.13 3.88 -7.25
C SER A 40 5.31 4.26 -5.78
N LEU A 41 6.52 4.06 -5.24
CA LEU A 41 6.86 4.56 -3.91
C LEU A 41 6.69 6.07 -3.76
N ASP A 42 6.92 6.85 -4.83
CA ASP A 42 6.77 8.30 -4.78
C ASP A 42 5.29 8.68 -4.64
N ASP A 43 4.42 8.05 -5.44
CA ASP A 43 2.98 8.30 -5.39
C ASP A 43 2.40 7.89 -4.01
N LEU A 44 2.86 6.76 -3.45
CA LEU A 44 2.52 6.36 -2.07
C LEU A 44 2.90 7.42 -1.03
N THR A 45 4.03 8.11 -1.22
CA THR A 45 4.45 9.18 -0.29
C THR A 45 3.57 10.42 -0.40
N GLU A 46 3.20 10.77 -1.62
CA GLU A 46 2.34 11.92 -1.91
C GLU A 46 0.92 11.69 -1.37
N GLU A 47 0.32 10.52 -1.65
CA GLU A 47 -1.04 10.20 -1.21
C GLU A 47 -1.16 10.09 0.32
N LEU A 48 -0.16 9.49 0.99
CA LEU A 48 -0.23 9.24 2.42
C LEU A 48 0.35 10.36 3.29
N GLY A 49 1.06 11.32 2.67
CA GLY A 49 1.79 12.37 3.37
C GLY A 49 2.89 11.82 4.29
N ILE A 50 3.58 10.74 3.88
CA ILE A 50 4.64 10.08 4.66
C ILE A 50 5.99 10.17 3.95
N SER A 51 7.08 9.96 4.70
CA SER A 51 8.42 9.94 4.10
C SER A 51 8.61 8.70 3.20
N LYS A 52 9.50 8.84 2.20
CA LYS A 52 9.91 7.73 1.32
C LYS A 52 10.51 6.55 2.09
N ALA A 53 11.22 6.82 3.18
CA ALA A 53 11.75 5.77 4.06
C ALA A 53 10.62 4.98 4.74
N SER A 54 9.59 5.67 5.25
CA SER A 54 8.42 5.03 5.85
C SER A 54 7.63 4.21 4.83
N ALA A 55 7.38 4.76 3.64
CA ALA A 55 6.70 4.07 2.55
C ALA A 55 7.47 2.80 2.14
N SER A 56 8.78 2.92 1.90
CA SER A 56 9.65 1.80 1.54
C SER A 56 9.69 0.72 2.61
N THR A 57 9.79 1.12 3.88
CA THR A 57 9.82 0.18 5.01
C THR A 57 8.49 -0.57 5.14
N GLY A 58 7.36 0.14 5.04
CA GLY A 58 6.03 -0.46 5.08
C GLY A 58 5.80 -1.42 3.91
N ALA A 59 6.09 -0.99 2.68
CA ALA A 59 5.91 -1.81 1.49
C ALA A 59 6.77 -3.08 1.52
N ARG A 60 8.06 -2.98 1.88
CA ARG A 60 8.94 -4.15 2.04
C ARG A 60 8.49 -5.07 3.17
N TYR A 61 7.94 -4.52 4.25
CA TYR A 61 7.45 -5.34 5.34
C TYR A 61 6.21 -6.16 4.91
N LEU A 62 5.27 -5.52 4.22
CA LEU A 62 4.10 -6.19 3.63
C LEU A 62 4.51 -7.24 2.59
N GLU A 63 5.56 -6.96 1.80
CA GLU A 63 6.12 -7.89 0.81
C GLU A 63 6.65 -9.15 1.49
N ARG A 64 7.36 -8.99 2.61
CA ARG A 64 7.82 -10.13 3.43
C ARG A 64 6.67 -10.93 4.06
N LEU A 65 5.52 -10.30 4.29
CA LEU A 65 4.31 -10.97 4.77
C LEU A 65 3.51 -11.62 3.63
N GLY A 66 3.90 -11.42 2.36
CA GLY A 66 3.18 -11.94 1.20
C GLY A 66 1.86 -11.23 0.90
N LEU A 67 1.66 -10.02 1.45
CA LEU A 67 0.43 -9.23 1.24
C LEU A 67 0.53 -8.30 0.02
N VAL A 68 1.75 -7.92 -0.36
CA VAL A 68 2.03 -7.08 -1.52
C VAL A 68 3.20 -7.66 -2.30
N GLU A 69 3.30 -7.30 -3.56
CA GLU A 69 4.38 -7.70 -4.46
C GLU A 69 4.87 -6.50 -5.27
N ARG A 70 6.05 -6.65 -5.87
CA ARG A 70 6.56 -5.67 -6.84
C ARG A 70 5.70 -5.69 -8.09
N GLY A 71 5.20 -4.53 -8.47
CA GLY A 71 4.56 -4.37 -9.77
C GLY A 71 5.58 -4.20 -10.88
N ALA A 72 5.31 -4.78 -12.04
CA ALA A 72 6.09 -4.56 -13.25
C ALA A 72 5.42 -3.49 -14.12
N ARG A 73 6.16 -2.43 -14.46
CA ARG A 73 5.81 -1.52 -15.56
C ARG A 73 6.95 -1.51 -16.59
N PRO A 74 6.69 -1.87 -17.86
CA PRO A 74 7.72 -1.84 -18.90
C PRO A 74 8.43 -0.48 -18.97
N GLY A 75 9.77 -0.49 -18.95
CA GLY A 75 10.59 0.72 -19.05
C GLY A 75 10.66 1.59 -17.78
N ALA A 76 10.00 1.18 -16.69
CA ALA A 76 10.00 1.98 -15.47
C ALA A 76 11.27 1.75 -14.63
N ARG A 77 11.90 2.85 -14.17
CA ARG A 77 13.04 2.82 -13.24
C ARG A 77 12.63 2.89 -11.76
N LYS A 78 11.35 3.18 -11.48
CA LYS A 78 10.82 3.33 -10.12
C LYS A 78 10.39 1.99 -9.56
N ASP A 79 10.43 1.88 -8.25
CA ASP A 79 9.85 0.76 -7.50
C ASP A 79 8.32 0.92 -7.44
N TYR A 80 7.59 -0.06 -7.98
CA TYR A 80 6.13 -0.14 -7.92
C TYR A 80 5.69 -1.29 -7.02
N TYR A 81 4.55 -1.12 -6.36
CA TYR A 81 3.95 -2.12 -5.48
C TYR A 81 2.45 -2.27 -5.79
N GLN A 82 1.94 -3.47 -5.56
CA GLN A 82 0.52 -3.83 -5.67
C GLN A 82 0.17 -4.91 -4.65
N THR A 83 -1.11 -5.12 -4.35
CA THR A 83 -1.54 -6.21 -3.46
C THR A 83 -1.45 -7.56 -4.15
N VAL A 84 -1.11 -8.61 -3.38
CA VAL A 84 -1.06 -9.98 -3.91
C VAL A 84 -2.49 -10.49 -4.10
N GLY A 85 -2.78 -11.06 -5.28
CA GLY A 85 -4.06 -11.71 -5.54
C GLY A 85 -5.23 -10.75 -5.78
N ASP A 86 -4.96 -9.53 -6.26
CA ASP A 86 -6.01 -8.57 -6.61
C ASP A 86 -7.09 -9.24 -7.51
N PRO A 87 -8.35 -9.33 -7.04
CA PRO A 87 -9.46 -9.94 -7.79
C PRO A 87 -9.84 -9.17 -9.05
N ALA A 88 -9.31 -7.96 -9.30
CA ALA A 88 -9.44 -7.27 -10.59
C ALA A 88 -8.77 -8.02 -11.76
N ARG A 89 -8.08 -9.13 -11.48
CA ARG A 89 -7.35 -9.96 -12.44
C ARG A 89 -8.05 -11.28 -12.81
N ALA A 90 -9.32 -11.48 -12.43
CA ALA A 90 -10.14 -12.63 -12.84
C ALA A 90 -11.05 -12.31 -14.04
#